data_AF-A0A0J6KLH2-F1
#
_entry.id   AF-A0A0J6KLH2-F1
#
_cell.length_a   1.000
_cell.length_b   1.000
_cell.length_c   1.000
_cell.angle_alpha   90.00
_cell.angle_beta   90.00
_cell.angle_gamma   90.00
#
_symmetry.space_group_name_H-M   'P 1'
#
loop_
_entity.id
_entity.type
_entity.pdbx_description
1 polymer ?
#
loop_
_entity_poly.entity_id
_entity_poly.type
_entity_poly.pdbx_seq_one_letter_code
_entity_poly.pdbx_strand_id
1 'polypeptide(L)'
;MRQRQLYAASCLQAFCQAQALSHPAIAQLLSHLYAIEHATSLPAWESEGAGLALNGRGDPPPAELARWLADQDLRDSFLQLVDCVVEVGLADLYGADTAMPAGFIQRIEAILLSHAVALPTAPETKA
;
A
#
# COMPACT_ATOMS: atom_id res chain seq x y z
N MET A 1 -7.33 -12.35 1.95
CA MET A 1 -7.02 -11.31 0.94
C MET A 1 -7.51 -9.93 1.37
N ARG A 2 -8.82 -9.61 1.38
CA ARG A 2 -9.32 -8.25 1.73
C ARG A 2 -8.79 -7.68 3.06
N GLN A 3 -8.86 -8.43 4.15
CA GLN A 3 -8.34 -7.98 5.46
C GLN A 3 -6.84 -7.64 5.41
N ARG A 4 -6.04 -8.42 4.67
CA ARG A 4 -4.61 -8.15 4.46
C ARG A 4 -4.41 -6.84 3.71
N GLN A 5 -5.20 -6.60 2.66
CA GLN A 5 -5.13 -5.34 1.91
C GLN A 5 -5.53 -4.12 2.78
N LEU A 6 -6.58 -4.25 3.59
CA LEU A 6 -7.01 -3.18 4.49
C LEU A 6 -5.94 -2.85 5.54
N TYR A 7 -5.27 -3.87 6.07
CA TYR A 7 -4.13 -3.70 6.96
C TYR A 7 -2.94 -3.03 6.27
N ALA A 8 -2.59 -3.48 5.06
CA ALA A 8 -1.52 -2.86 4.28
C ALA A 8 -1.82 -1.39 3.96
N ALA A 9 -3.07 -1.07 3.59
CA ALA A 9 -3.51 0.30 3.35
C ALA A 9 -3.41 1.18 4.61
N SER A 10 -3.76 0.66 5.78
CA SER A 10 -3.62 1.41 7.04
C SER A 10 -2.16 1.65 7.42
N CYS A 11 -1.25 0.73 7.07
CA CYS A 11 0.18 0.95 7.25
C CYS A 11 0.71 2.07 6.35
N LEU A 12 0.32 2.09 5.06
CA LEU A 12 0.65 3.20 4.16
C LEU A 12 0.12 4.54 4.69
N GLN A 13 -1.12 4.55 5.17
CA GLN A 13 -1.72 5.75 5.74
C GLN A 13 -0.94 6.24 6.98
N ALA A 14 -0.60 5.33 7.91
CA ALA A 14 0.16 5.67 9.11
C ALA A 14 1.55 6.23 8.77
N PHE A 15 2.23 5.62 7.80
CA PHE A 15 3.51 6.10 7.30
C PHE A 15 3.39 7.52 6.70
N CYS A 16 2.41 7.74 5.83
CA CYS A 16 2.19 9.05 5.21
C CYS A 16 1.88 10.13 6.26
N GLN A 17 1.08 9.79 7.28
CA GLN A 17 0.77 10.70 8.38
C GLN A 17 2.01 11.05 9.21
N ALA A 18 2.82 10.06 9.59
CA ALA A 18 4.03 10.27 10.38
C ALA A 18 5.08 11.12 9.63
N GLN A 19 5.17 10.96 8.31
CA GLN A 19 6.12 11.68 7.46
C GLN A 19 5.53 12.99 6.88
N ALA A 20 4.33 13.40 7.30
CA ALA A 20 3.60 14.56 6.78
C ALA A 20 3.44 14.56 5.24
N LEU A 21 3.35 13.38 4.62
CA LEU A 21 3.14 13.19 3.19
C LEU A 21 1.64 13.29 2.87
N SER A 22 1.24 14.45 2.37
CA SER A 22 -0.11 14.75 1.89
C SER A 22 -0.11 15.12 0.39
N HIS A 23 -0.43 14.15 -0.47
CA HIS A 23 -0.46 14.36 -1.92
C HIS A 23 -1.73 13.74 -2.55
N PRO A 24 -2.36 14.37 -3.57
CA PRO A 24 -3.58 13.83 -4.19
C PRO A 24 -3.45 12.39 -4.69
N ALA A 25 -2.31 12.04 -5.30
CA ALA A 25 -2.06 10.67 -5.76
C ALA A 25 -2.00 9.64 -4.61
N ILE A 26 -1.48 10.02 -3.43
CA ILE A 26 -1.48 9.17 -2.24
C ILE A 26 -2.92 8.98 -1.75
N ALA A 27 -3.70 10.05 -1.68
CA ALA A 27 -5.09 10.00 -1.27
C ALA A 27 -5.94 9.13 -2.21
N GLN A 28 -5.72 9.24 -3.53
CA GLN A 28 -6.37 8.41 -4.53
C GLN A 28 -6.01 6.93 -4.36
N LEU A 29 -4.72 6.62 -4.18
CA LEU A 29 -4.27 5.26 -3.93
C LEU A 29 -4.92 4.69 -2.65
N LEU A 30 -4.84 5.39 -1.52
CA LEU A 30 -5.45 4.95 -0.27
C LEU A 30 -6.96 4.70 -0.42
N SER A 31 -7.69 5.64 -1.04
CA SER A 31 -9.12 5.48 -1.31
C SER A 31 -9.42 4.22 -2.13
N HIS A 32 -8.60 3.94 -3.15
CA HIS A 32 -8.75 2.77 -3.99
C HIS A 32 -8.46 1.46 -3.24
N LEU A 33 -7.39 1.43 -2.43
CA LEU A 33 -7.03 0.25 -1.64
C LEU A 33 -8.10 -0.08 -0.60
N TYR A 34 -8.70 0.92 0.05
CA TYR A 34 -9.81 0.71 0.98
C TYR A 34 -11.11 0.26 0.30
N ALA A 35 -11.35 0.69 -0.95
CA ALA A 35 -12.55 0.31 -1.69
C ALA A 35 -12.68 -1.22 -1.93
N ILE A 36 -11.59 -1.97 -1.75
CA ILE A 36 -11.60 -3.44 -1.86
C ILE A 36 -12.58 -4.13 -0.90
N GLU A 37 -12.88 -3.48 0.24
CA GLU A 37 -13.87 -3.96 1.21
C GLU A 37 -15.25 -4.15 0.57
N HIS A 38 -15.60 -3.28 -0.38
CA HIS A 38 -16.90 -3.25 -1.05
C HIS A 38 -16.81 -3.65 -2.53
N ALA A 39 -15.63 -4.03 -3.02
CA ALA A 39 -15.45 -4.44 -4.40
C ALA A 39 -16.22 -5.73 -4.71
N THR A 40 -17.17 -5.62 -5.64
CA THR A 40 -17.97 -6.74 -6.17
C THR A 40 -17.26 -7.48 -7.30
N SER A 41 -16.32 -6.82 -7.99
CA SER A 41 -15.48 -7.39 -9.04
C SER A 41 -14.00 -7.10 -8.76
N LEU A 42 -13.26 -8.15 -8.42
CA LEU A 42 -11.81 -8.06 -8.17
C LEU A 42 -11.00 -7.70 -9.43
N PRO A 43 -11.31 -8.21 -10.63
CA PRO A 43 -10.63 -7.77 -11.85
C PRO A 43 -10.89 -6.30 -12.19
N ALA A 44 -12.11 -5.80 -11.95
CA ALA A 44 -12.40 -4.38 -12.15
C ALA A 44 -11.62 -3.50 -11.17
N TRP A 45 -11.59 -3.90 -9.89
CA TRP A 45 -10.78 -3.24 -8.87
C TRP A 45 -9.29 -3.22 -9.27
N GLU A 46 -8.72 -4.35 -9.68
CA GLU A 46 -7.33 -4.40 -10.16
C GLU A 46 -7.08 -3.46 -11.36
N SER A 47 -7.99 -3.45 -12.33
CA SER A 47 -7.86 -2.60 -13.52
C SER A 47 -7.96 -1.11 -13.18
N GLU A 48 -8.82 -0.72 -12.25
CA GLU A 48 -8.94 0.67 -11.79
C GLU A 48 -7.66 1.11 -11.07
N GLY A 49 -7.11 0.26 -10.20
CA GLY A 49 -5.86 0.53 -9.48
C GLY A 49 -4.67 0.71 -10.41
N ALA A 50 -4.64 -0.06 -11.51
CA ALA A 50 -3.61 0.06 -12.55
C ALA A 50 -3.53 1.47 -13.15
N GLY A 51 -4.68 2.14 -13.26
CA GLY A 51 -4.81 3.46 -13.91
C GLY A 51 -4.50 4.65 -13.00
N LEU A 52 -4.14 4.42 -11.73
CA LEU A 52 -3.80 5.49 -10.80
C LEU A 52 -2.44 6.09 -11.11
N ALA A 53 -2.29 7.39 -10.83
CA ALA A 53 -1.03 8.10 -11.02
C ALA A 53 0.09 7.61 -10.08
N LEU A 54 -0.28 6.98 -8.95
CA LEU A 54 0.59 6.23 -8.07
C LEU A 54 -0.04 4.85 -7.90
N ASN A 55 0.58 3.82 -8.48
CA ASN A 55 -0.04 2.49 -8.60
C ASN A 55 0.81 1.34 -8.02
N GLY A 56 2.07 1.58 -7.62
CA GLY A 56 2.97 0.57 -7.05
C GLY A 56 3.35 -0.55 -8.01
N ARG A 57 3.33 -0.29 -9.33
CA ARG A 57 3.65 -1.26 -10.38
C ARG A 57 4.97 -0.96 -11.11
N GLY A 58 5.86 -0.22 -10.45
CA GLY A 58 7.14 0.22 -11.00
C GLY A 58 7.08 1.48 -11.87
N ASP A 59 5.89 2.06 -12.07
CA ASP A 59 5.77 3.38 -12.71
C ASP A 59 6.35 4.48 -11.81
N PRO A 60 7.02 5.49 -12.39
CA PRO A 60 7.54 6.60 -11.60
C PRO A 60 6.39 7.39 -10.94
N PRO A 61 6.57 7.85 -9.69
CA PRO A 61 5.57 8.70 -9.04
C PRO A 61 5.40 10.03 -9.81
N PRO A 62 4.27 10.73 -9.62
CA PRO A 62 4.08 12.05 -10.18
C PRO A 62 5.23 12.99 -9.81
N ALA A 63 5.67 13.83 -10.76
CA ALA A 63 6.84 14.69 -10.57
C ALA A 63 6.73 15.59 -9.32
N GLU A 64 5.51 16.03 -8.98
CA GLU A 64 5.26 16.82 -7.78
C GLU A 64 5.53 16.05 -6.49
N LEU A 65 5.13 14.78 -6.43
CA LEU A 65 5.42 13.87 -5.33
C LEU A 65 6.93 13.54 -5.26
N ALA A 66 7.57 13.33 -6.42
CA ALA A 66 9.01 13.06 -6.48
C ALA A 66 9.86 14.21 -5.89
N ARG A 67 9.42 15.46 -6.03
CA ARG A 67 10.08 16.63 -5.41
C ARG A 67 9.94 16.67 -3.90
N TRP A 68 8.84 16.18 -3.34
CA TRP A 68 8.63 16.10 -1.90
C TRP A 68 9.48 15.01 -1.26
N LEU A 69 9.70 13.91 -1.98
CA LEU A 69 10.61 12.84 -1.60
C LEU A 69 12.07 13.22 -1.93
N ALA A 70 12.54 14.40 -1.51
CA ALA A 70 13.89 14.87 -1.83
C ALA A 70 14.98 14.09 -1.06
N ASP A 71 14.65 13.62 0.14
CA ASP A 71 15.47 12.69 0.91
C ASP A 71 15.42 11.30 0.25
N GLN A 72 16.60 10.73 -0.05
CA GLN A 72 16.70 9.46 -0.77
C GLN A 72 16.20 8.27 0.06
N ASP A 73 16.52 8.22 1.34
CA ASP A 73 16.12 7.10 2.20
C ASP A 73 14.60 7.08 2.40
N LEU A 74 13.99 8.26 2.59
CA LEU A 74 12.54 8.42 2.65
C LEU A 74 11.88 8.05 1.32
N ARG A 75 12.44 8.48 0.18
CA ARG A 75 11.94 8.15 -1.15
C ARG A 75 11.91 6.65 -1.38
N ASP A 76 13.03 5.99 -1.15
CA ASP A 76 13.19 4.57 -1.43
C ASP A 76 12.28 3.74 -0.52
N SER A 77 12.21 4.11 0.77
CA SER A 77 11.29 3.48 1.73
C SER A 77 9.83 3.66 1.34
N PHE A 78 9.44 4.87 0.91
CA PHE A 78 8.08 5.16 0.48
C PHE A 78 7.68 4.38 -0.77
N LEU A 79 8.54 4.34 -1.78
CA LEU A 79 8.26 3.61 -3.03
C LEU A 79 8.17 2.10 -2.75
N GLN A 80 9.11 1.56 -1.97
CA GLN A 80 9.07 0.15 -1.57
C GLN A 80 7.80 -0.18 -0.76
N LEU A 81 7.37 0.74 0.12
CA LEU A 81 6.14 0.59 0.89
C LEU A 81 4.91 0.55 -0.04
N VAL A 82 4.81 1.48 -0.98
CA VAL A 82 3.72 1.53 -1.96
C VAL A 82 3.65 0.23 -2.78
N ASP A 83 4.79 -0.24 -3.29
CA ASP A 83 4.86 -1.49 -4.06
C ASP A 83 4.37 -2.68 -3.21
N CYS A 84 4.89 -2.85 -1.99
CA CYS A 84 4.48 -3.95 -1.12
C CYS A 84 2.98 -3.88 -0.78
N VAL A 85 2.44 -2.68 -0.52
CA VAL A 85 1.04 -2.50 -0.15
C VAL A 85 0.08 -2.87 -1.28
N VAL A 86 0.46 -2.56 -2.53
CA VAL A 86 -0.32 -2.94 -3.71
C VAL A 86 -0.24 -4.45 -3.94
N GLU A 87 0.96 -5.04 -3.83
CA GLU A 87 1.18 -6.47 -4.06
C GLU A 87 0.46 -7.38 -3.07
N VAL A 88 0.20 -6.93 -1.83
CA VAL A 88 -0.62 -7.68 -0.85
C VAL A 88 -2.00 -8.05 -1.41
N GLY A 89 -2.61 -7.15 -2.19
CA GLY A 89 -3.91 -7.38 -2.82
C GLY A 89 -3.83 -8.17 -4.11
N LEU A 90 -2.70 -8.12 -4.83
CA LEU A 90 -2.56 -8.74 -6.14
C LEU A 90 -2.06 -10.19 -6.08
N ALA A 91 -1.13 -10.50 -5.17
CA ALA A 91 -0.39 -11.76 -5.17
C ALA A 91 -1.26 -13.03 -5.14
N ASP A 92 -2.43 -12.97 -4.49
CA ASP A 92 -3.40 -14.08 -4.40
C ASP A 92 -4.76 -13.72 -5.04
N LEU A 93 -4.84 -12.64 -5.84
CA LEU A 93 -6.11 -12.10 -6.34
C LEU A 93 -6.94 -13.14 -7.13
N TYR A 94 -6.24 -14.00 -7.88
CA TYR A 94 -6.83 -15.02 -8.74
C TYR A 94 -6.87 -16.41 -8.10
N GLY A 95 -6.83 -16.48 -6.77
CA GLY A 95 -7.02 -17.73 -6.02
C GLY A 95 -5.74 -18.57 -5.86
N ALA A 96 -4.58 -17.98 -6.10
CA ALA A 96 -3.32 -18.58 -5.66
C ALA A 96 -3.29 -18.59 -4.11
N ASP A 97 -2.76 -19.67 -3.52
CA ASP A 97 -2.55 -19.76 -2.07
C ASP A 97 -1.04 -19.75 -1.83
N THR A 98 -0.50 -18.55 -1.65
CA THR A 98 0.95 -18.33 -1.56
C THR A 98 1.33 -17.68 -0.24
N ALA A 99 2.60 -17.83 0.14
CA ALA A 99 3.15 -17.10 1.27
C ALA A 99 3.49 -15.63 0.93
N MET A 100 3.26 -15.18 -0.32
CA MET A 100 3.71 -13.87 -0.79
C MET A 100 3.07 -12.71 -0.02
N PRO A 101 1.74 -12.65 0.22
CA PRO A 101 1.15 -11.54 0.97
C PRO A 101 1.69 -11.41 2.39
N ALA A 102 2.01 -12.53 3.05
CA ALA A 102 2.61 -12.49 4.38
C ALA A 102 4.03 -11.89 4.33
N GLY A 103 4.82 -12.25 3.32
CA GLY A 103 6.14 -11.65 3.10
C GLY A 103 6.08 -10.15 2.80
N PHE A 104 5.08 -9.70 2.03
CA PHE A 104 4.86 -8.27 1.81
C PHE A 104 4.46 -7.53 3.09
N ILE A 105 3.56 -8.10 3.90
CA ILE A 105 3.19 -7.53 5.21
C ILE A 105 4.42 -7.37 6.11
N GLN A 106 5.27 -8.40 6.21
CA GLN A 106 6.50 -8.33 7.02
C GLN A 106 7.43 -7.19 6.56
N ARG A 107 7.54 -6.97 5.24
CA ARG A 107 8.33 -5.85 4.70
C ARG A 107 7.70 -4.50 5.00
N ILE A 108 6.38 -4.39 4.88
CA ILE A 108 5.62 -3.19 5.24
C ILE A 108 5.88 -2.82 6.71
N GLU A 109 5.71 -3.79 7.62
CA GLU A 109 5.94 -3.58 9.05
C GLU A 109 7.40 -3.18 9.34
N ALA A 110 8.37 -3.82 8.68
CA ALA A 110 9.78 -3.46 8.83
C ALA A 110 10.08 -2.02 8.40
N ILE A 111 9.48 -1.54 7.30
CA ILE A 111 9.62 -0.15 6.84
C ILE A 111 9.00 0.82 7.86
N LEU A 112 7.81 0.53 8.39
CA LEU A 112 7.18 1.39 9.40
C LEU A 112 8.08 1.49 10.64
N LEU A 113 8.58 0.36 11.14
CA LEU A 113 9.43 0.32 12.32
C LEU A 113 10.78 1.03 12.11
N SER A 114 11.39 0.94 10.93
CA SER A 114 12.65 1.64 10.63
C SER A 114 12.48 3.16 10.61
N HIS A 115 11.26 3.64 10.37
CA HIS A 115 10.88 5.06 10.41
C HIS A 115 10.21 5.48 11.72
N ALA A 116 10.30 4.64 12.76
CA ALA A 116 9.68 4.86 14.08
C ALA A 116 8.15 5.10 14.02
N VAL A 117 7.48 4.52 13.02
CA VAL A 117 6.03 4.56 12.87
C VAL A 117 5.43 3.35 13.59
N ALA A 118 4.48 3.60 14.49
CA ALA A 118 3.76 2.53 15.18
C ALA A 118 2.91 1.72 14.19
N LEU A 119 2.91 0.39 14.35
CA LEU A 119 2.07 -0.48 13.55
C LEU A 119 0.59 -0.27 13.89
N PRO A 120 -0.29 -0.10 12.89
CA PRO A 120 -1.74 -0.11 13.11
C PRO A 120 -2.21 -1.43 13.73
N THR A 121 -3.34 -1.40 14.42
CA THR A 121 -3.99 -2.64 14.88
C THR A 121 -4.45 -3.44 13.67
N ALA A 122 -4.00 -4.69 13.56
CA ALA A 122 -4.52 -5.61 12.54
C ALA A 122 -6.01 -5.88 12.80
N PRO A 123 -6.86 -5.96 11.76
CA PRO A 123 -8.24 -6.37 11.94
C PRO A 123 -8.27 -7.77 12.56
N GLU A 124 -9.03 -7.94 13.65
CA GLU A 124 -9.13 -9.21 14.37
C GLU A 124 -9.52 -10.33 13.40
N THR A 125 -8.66 -11.34 13.27
CA THR A 125 -8.99 -12.56 12.55
C THR A 125 -9.90 -13.35 13.48
N LYS A 126 -11.22 -13.32 13.25
CA LYS A 126 -12.09 -14.33 13.85
C LYS A 126 -11.63 -15.69 13.33
N ALA A 127 -11.10 -16.50 14.24
CA ALA A 127 -10.79 -17.91 14.03
C ALA A 127 -12.05 -18.70 13.65
#